data_AF-A0A9P3BAA7-F1
#
_entry.id   AF-A0A9P3BAA7-F1
#
_cell.length_a   1.000
_cell.length_b   1.000
_cell.length_c   1.000
_cell.angle_alpha   90.00
_cell.angle_beta   90.00
_cell.angle_gamma   90.00
#
_symmetry.space_group_name_H-M   'P 1'
#
loop_
_entity.id
_entity.type
_entity.pdbx_description
1 polymer ?
#
loop_
_entity_poly.entity_id
_entity_poly.type
_entity_poly.pdbx_seq_one_letter_code
_entity_poly.pdbx_strand_id
1 'polypeptide(L)'
;MGVAFDKCDTRPAHIDAILNGLDRYNPETTTVFQDYVVQQCEERTFDCYANLALLKLYQFNPHLLQPETVTNVLAKALTVFPSPAFSLCLALLPAHTQPFPTPDADASQTSDFVESVQKLARLSTLLESAQYAQFWSTLNSDDLYADLVADVAGFEELVRIRIAVEVGKAFREVNAEVLEQWLDLRSREALEKFVTEVCSWEVDKAGPKGTVVKVPTNKENEARSEVKSERVGVEMFGRVIRRGFEQAA
;
A
#
# COMPACT_ATOMS: atom_id res chain seq x y z
N MET A 1 15.24 -5.45 7.06
CA MET A 1 15.19 -4.31 8.00
C MET A 1 14.51 -3.20 7.23
N GLY A 2 13.26 -2.89 7.58
CA GLY A 2 12.42 -2.01 6.77
C GLY A 2 13.02 -0.62 6.66
N VAL A 3 12.90 0.01 5.50
CA VAL A 3 13.19 1.44 5.34
C VAL A 3 12.31 2.19 6.33
N ALA A 4 12.89 3.14 7.06
CA ALA A 4 12.15 3.94 8.03
C ALA A 4 11.03 4.69 7.30
N PHE A 5 9.85 4.72 7.93
CA PHE A 5 8.61 5.20 7.30
C PHE A 5 8.63 6.70 6.95
N ASP A 6 9.51 7.45 7.61
CA ASP A 6 9.79 8.87 7.39
C ASP A 6 10.78 9.15 6.25
N LYS A 7 11.44 8.12 5.73
CA LYS A 7 12.45 8.25 4.68
C LYS A 7 11.83 8.11 3.29
N CYS A 8 11.99 9.14 2.47
CA CYS A 8 11.63 9.15 1.05
C CYS A 8 12.82 9.67 0.24
N ASP A 9 13.41 8.82 -0.62
CA ASP A 9 14.62 9.18 -1.39
C ASP A 9 14.32 10.23 -2.48
N THR A 10 13.06 10.33 -2.92
CA THR A 10 12.60 11.30 -3.94
C THR A 10 12.12 12.62 -3.33
N ARG A 11 12.25 12.82 -2.02
CA ARG A 11 11.78 14.04 -1.34
C ARG A 11 12.64 15.25 -1.72
N PRO A 12 12.06 16.34 -2.23
CA PRO A 12 12.78 17.58 -2.45
C PRO A 12 13.32 18.19 -1.15
N ALA A 13 14.47 18.86 -1.21
CA ALA A 13 15.12 19.44 -0.03
C ALA A 13 14.25 20.47 0.71
N HIS A 14 13.40 21.21 0.00
CA HIS A 14 12.50 22.19 0.61
C HIS A 14 11.39 21.52 1.45
N ILE A 15 10.82 20.40 0.97
CA ILE A 15 9.84 19.60 1.73
C ILE A 15 10.50 18.99 2.97
N ASP A 16 11.73 18.49 2.84
CA ASP A 16 12.46 17.93 3.97
C ASP A 16 12.77 18.98 5.05
N ALA A 17 13.11 20.21 4.66
CA ALA A 17 13.31 21.32 5.58
C ALA A 17 12.02 21.70 6.32
N ILE A 18 10.88 21.79 5.61
CA ILE A 18 9.57 22.08 6.23
C ILE A 18 9.21 20.96 7.21
N LEU A 19 9.37 19.70 6.81
CA LEU A 19 9.06 18.55 7.64
C LEU A 19 9.93 18.55 8.91
N ASN A 20 11.23 18.76 8.80
CA ASN A 20 12.11 18.74 9.99
C ASN A 20 12.04 20.02 10.84
N GLY A 21 11.32 21.05 10.37
CA GLY A 21 11.16 22.34 11.03
C GLY A 21 9.83 22.51 11.78
N LEU A 22 9.65 23.70 12.34
CA LEU A 22 8.39 24.14 12.96
C LEU A 22 7.31 24.45 11.91
N ASP A 23 7.72 24.76 10.68
CA ASP A 23 6.84 25.10 9.56
C ASP A 23 5.91 23.96 9.15
N ARG A 24 6.18 22.71 9.56
CA ARG A 24 5.26 21.58 9.41
C ARG A 24 3.85 21.86 9.94
N TYR A 25 3.71 22.72 10.95
CA TYR A 25 2.42 23.07 11.55
C TYR A 25 1.90 24.44 11.08
N ASN A 26 2.63 25.14 10.20
CA ASN A 26 2.23 26.42 9.68
C ASN A 26 1.16 26.22 8.58
N PRO A 27 -0.07 26.76 8.73
CA PRO A 27 -1.12 26.64 7.72
C PRO A 27 -0.74 27.21 6.35
N GLU A 28 0.21 28.14 6.26
CA GLU A 28 0.69 28.69 4.99
C GLU A 28 1.44 27.66 4.14
N THR A 29 1.99 26.60 4.76
CA THR A 29 2.67 25.51 4.04
C THR A 29 1.71 24.51 3.41
N THR A 30 0.40 24.64 3.67
CA THR A 30 -0.63 23.71 3.15
C THR A 30 -0.62 23.67 1.62
N THR A 31 -0.49 24.81 0.95
CA THR A 31 -0.45 24.89 -0.51
C THR A 31 0.79 24.20 -1.09
N VAL A 32 1.94 24.36 -0.43
CA VAL A 32 3.19 23.67 -0.82
C VAL A 32 3.02 22.15 -0.78
N PHE A 33 2.37 21.64 0.27
CA PHE A 33 2.08 20.21 0.37
C PHE A 33 1.02 19.74 -0.62
N GLN A 34 -0.01 20.55 -0.92
CA GLN A 34 -1.01 20.26 -1.95
C GLN A 34 -0.36 20.12 -3.33
N ASP A 35 0.48 21.09 -3.72
CA ASP A 35 1.23 21.06 -4.97
C ASP A 35 2.16 19.85 -5.03
N TYR A 36 2.79 19.50 -3.89
CA TYR A 36 3.63 18.31 -3.81
C TYR A 36 2.85 16.99 -3.96
N VAL A 37 1.58 16.93 -3.55
CA VAL A 37 0.71 15.76 -3.83
C VAL A 37 0.43 15.65 -5.32
N VAL A 38 0.15 16.77 -6.01
CA VAL A 38 -0.03 16.77 -7.46
C VAL A 38 1.23 16.27 -8.17
N GLN A 39 2.41 16.76 -7.77
CA GLN A 39 3.69 16.28 -8.28
C GLN A 39 3.88 14.77 -8.06
N GLN A 40 3.53 14.24 -6.88
CA GLN A 40 3.58 12.80 -6.61
C GLN A 40 2.64 12.00 -7.52
N CYS A 41 1.47 12.54 -7.85
CA CYS A 41 0.54 11.94 -8.79
C CYS A 41 1.12 11.85 -10.21
N GLU A 42 1.77 12.92 -10.69
CA GLU A 42 2.39 12.99 -12.02
C GLU A 42 3.66 12.13 -12.13
N GLU A 43 4.57 12.23 -11.16
CA GLU A 43 5.89 11.59 -11.19
C GLU A 43 5.89 10.13 -10.72
N ARG A 44 4.72 9.58 -10.35
CA ARG A 44 4.56 8.22 -9.82
C ARG A 44 5.34 7.97 -8.53
N THR A 45 5.71 9.01 -7.78
CA THR A 45 6.39 8.89 -6.47
C THR A 45 5.38 8.82 -5.33
N PHE A 46 5.82 8.44 -4.12
CA PHE A 46 4.97 8.42 -2.94
C PHE A 46 5.79 8.77 -1.68
N ASP A 47 5.45 9.87 -1.04
CA ASP A 47 6.01 10.28 0.24
C ASP A 47 4.92 10.23 1.32
N CYS A 48 4.87 9.09 2.02
CA CYS A 48 3.86 8.89 3.05
C CYS A 48 3.96 9.93 4.17
N TYR A 49 5.18 10.37 4.51
CA TYR A 49 5.38 11.26 5.63
C TYR A 49 4.90 12.68 5.35
N ALA A 50 5.17 13.19 4.13
CA ALA A 50 4.63 14.46 3.66
C ALA A 50 3.09 14.41 3.58
N ASN A 51 2.54 13.32 3.05
CA ASN A 51 1.09 13.15 2.92
C ASN A 51 0.39 13.13 4.30
N LEU A 52 0.96 12.45 5.29
CA LEU A 52 0.42 12.48 6.66
C LEU A 52 0.56 13.86 7.31
N ALA A 53 1.64 14.60 7.04
CA ALA A 53 1.80 15.97 7.53
C ALA A 53 0.69 16.89 6.99
N LEU A 54 0.37 16.78 5.70
CA LEU A 54 -0.75 17.50 5.08
C LEU A 54 -2.10 17.14 5.72
N LEU A 55 -2.39 15.83 5.87
CA LEU A 55 -3.63 15.40 6.51
C LEU A 55 -3.71 15.87 7.98
N LYS A 56 -2.57 15.93 8.66
CA LYS A 56 -2.49 16.49 10.03
C LYS A 56 -2.76 17.99 10.05
N LEU A 57 -2.28 18.74 9.07
CA LEU A 57 -2.58 20.16 8.91
C LEU A 57 -4.08 20.38 8.68
N TYR A 58 -4.74 19.58 7.84
CA TYR A 58 -6.19 19.60 7.67
C TYR A 58 -6.94 19.26 8.95
N GLN A 59 -6.45 18.31 9.75
CA GLN A 59 -7.05 17.98 11.04
C GLN A 59 -7.03 19.17 12.02
N PHE A 60 -5.95 19.96 12.02
CA PHE A 60 -5.86 21.18 12.84
C PHE A 60 -6.61 22.37 12.24
N ASN A 61 -6.75 22.43 10.91
CA ASN A 61 -7.35 23.53 10.19
C ASN A 61 -8.44 23.03 9.20
N PRO A 62 -9.64 22.67 9.68
CA PRO A 62 -10.67 22.05 8.84
C PRO A 62 -11.13 22.90 7.64
N HIS A 63 -10.97 24.22 7.72
CA HIS A 63 -11.34 25.16 6.66
C HIS A 63 -10.39 25.12 5.44
N LEU A 64 -9.20 24.54 5.59
CA LEU A 64 -8.22 24.38 4.51
C LEU A 64 -8.35 23.03 3.80
N LEU A 65 -9.22 22.13 4.29
CA LEU A 65 -9.37 20.79 3.74
C LEU A 65 -9.88 20.86 2.30
N GLN A 66 -9.10 20.32 1.38
CA GLN A 66 -9.48 20.11 -0.02
C GLN A 66 -9.82 18.64 -0.24
N PRO A 67 -11.09 18.29 -0.54
CA PRO A 67 -11.53 16.91 -0.75
C PRO A 67 -10.71 16.14 -1.79
N GLU A 68 -10.46 16.77 -2.93
CA GLU A 68 -9.71 16.22 -4.07
C GLU A 68 -8.26 15.84 -3.71
N THR A 69 -7.56 16.69 -2.97
CA THR A 69 -6.21 16.36 -2.51
C THR A 69 -6.22 15.17 -1.56
N VAL A 70 -7.24 15.06 -0.70
CA VAL A 70 -7.38 13.93 0.22
C VAL A 70 -7.65 12.63 -0.55
N THR A 71 -8.55 12.64 -1.53
CA THR A 71 -8.83 11.47 -2.38
C THR A 71 -7.60 11.06 -3.18
N ASN A 72 -6.82 12.03 -3.70
CA ASN A 72 -5.58 11.76 -4.40
C ASN A 72 -4.51 11.13 -3.48
N VAL A 73 -4.37 11.60 -2.25
CA VAL A 73 -3.50 10.96 -1.24
C VAL A 73 -3.93 9.53 -0.96
N LEU A 74 -5.23 9.27 -0.79
CA LEU A 74 -5.77 7.93 -0.55
C LEU A 74 -5.58 7.00 -1.77
N ALA A 75 -5.86 7.48 -2.97
CA ALA A 75 -5.64 6.74 -4.22
C ALA A 75 -4.15 6.40 -4.39
N LYS A 76 -3.25 7.35 -4.14
CA LYS A 76 -1.80 7.09 -4.11
C LYS A 76 -1.40 6.07 -3.06
N ALA A 77 -2.01 6.10 -1.88
CA ALA A 77 -1.75 5.10 -0.84
C ALA A 77 -2.14 3.67 -1.27
N LEU A 78 -3.17 3.51 -2.12
CA LEU A 78 -3.51 2.21 -2.71
C LEU A 78 -2.38 1.68 -3.61
N THR A 79 -1.65 2.54 -4.32
CA THR A 79 -0.56 2.11 -5.24
C THR A 79 0.69 1.58 -4.55
N VAL A 80 0.80 1.76 -3.23
CA VAL A 80 1.95 1.29 -2.43
C VAL A 80 1.61 0.12 -1.52
N PHE A 81 0.46 -0.54 -1.73
CA PHE A 81 0.12 -1.74 -0.98
C PHE A 81 1.16 -2.86 -1.23
N PRO A 82 1.37 -3.79 -0.28
CA PRO A 82 0.90 -3.73 1.10
C PRO A 82 1.72 -2.72 1.91
N SER A 83 1.03 -1.75 2.51
CA SER A 83 1.63 -0.71 3.35
C SER A 83 0.58 -0.18 4.31
N PRO A 84 0.93 0.19 5.55
CA PRO A 84 0.00 0.81 6.48
C PRO A 84 -0.40 2.24 6.07
N ALA A 85 0.18 2.78 4.99
CA ALA A 85 -0.05 4.14 4.52
C ALA A 85 -1.54 4.49 4.40
N PHE A 86 -2.35 3.61 3.79
CA PHE A 86 -3.78 3.86 3.60
C PHE A 86 -4.51 3.98 4.93
N SER A 87 -4.31 3.02 5.85
CA SER A 87 -4.94 3.02 7.17
C SER A 87 -4.51 4.22 8.02
N LEU A 88 -3.24 4.65 7.91
CA LEU A 88 -2.71 5.82 8.60
C LEU A 88 -3.34 7.13 8.06
N CYS A 89 -3.47 7.25 6.75
CA CYS A 89 -4.14 8.40 6.13
C CYS A 89 -5.60 8.48 6.60
N LEU A 90 -6.31 7.36 6.56
CA LEU A 90 -7.70 7.26 7.01
C LEU A 90 -7.88 7.69 8.47
N ALA A 91 -6.95 7.29 9.35
CA ALA A 91 -7.00 7.63 10.78
C ALA A 91 -6.80 9.13 11.09
N LEU A 92 -6.26 9.91 10.14
CA LEU A 92 -6.09 11.37 10.28
C LEU A 92 -7.28 12.16 9.74
N LEU A 93 -8.20 11.52 9.01
CA LEU A 93 -9.38 12.19 8.48
C LEU A 93 -10.39 12.52 9.58
N PRO A 94 -11.24 13.55 9.38
CA PRO A 94 -12.28 13.90 10.32
C PRO A 94 -13.26 12.74 10.60
N ALA A 95 -13.87 12.71 11.79
CA ALA A 95 -14.80 11.64 12.17
C ALA A 95 -16.08 11.56 11.31
N HIS A 96 -16.42 12.59 10.54
CA HIS A 96 -17.57 12.55 9.62
C HIS A 96 -17.23 11.85 8.30
N THR A 97 -15.96 11.63 7.97
CA THR A 97 -15.51 10.97 6.74
C THR A 97 -15.27 9.48 6.94
N GLN A 98 -15.89 8.88 7.96
CA GLN A 98 -15.67 7.48 8.28
C GLN A 98 -16.12 6.60 7.09
N PRO A 99 -15.31 5.61 6.72
CA PRO A 99 -15.58 4.78 5.54
C PRO A 99 -16.65 3.72 5.80
N PHE A 100 -17.21 3.67 7.01
CA PHE A 100 -18.24 2.72 7.39
C PHE A 100 -19.59 3.44 7.47
N PRO A 101 -20.62 2.94 6.77
CA PRO A 101 -21.96 3.49 6.89
C PRO A 101 -22.44 3.31 8.34
N THR A 102 -22.75 4.41 9.01
CA THR A 102 -23.45 4.33 10.30
C THR A 102 -24.91 3.93 10.03
N PRO A 103 -25.48 3.00 10.81
CA PRO A 103 -26.84 2.50 10.58
C PRO A 103 -27.92 3.59 10.62
N ASP A 104 -27.62 4.74 11.24
CA ASP A 104 -28.53 5.90 11.36
C ASP A 104 -28.21 7.04 10.36
N ALA A 105 -27.26 6.86 9.43
CA ALA A 105 -26.99 7.86 8.40
C ALA A 105 -28.02 7.72 7.27
N ASP A 106 -28.91 8.70 7.16
CA ASP A 106 -29.77 8.86 5.99
C ASP A 106 -28.90 8.92 4.73
N ALA A 107 -29.13 8.00 3.79
CA ALA A 107 -28.41 7.92 2.51
C ALA A 107 -28.51 9.21 1.67
N SER A 108 -29.43 10.12 2.01
CA SER A 108 -29.63 11.43 1.39
C SER A 108 -28.70 12.53 1.93
N GLN A 109 -27.89 12.26 2.96
CA GLN A 109 -26.98 13.24 3.58
C GLN A 109 -25.50 12.89 3.45
N THR A 110 -25.16 11.80 2.76
CA THR A 110 -23.77 11.45 2.48
C THR A 110 -23.21 12.43 1.46
N SER A 111 -22.28 13.29 1.87
CA SER A 111 -21.58 14.17 0.91
C SER A 111 -20.75 13.34 -0.06
N ASP A 112 -20.62 13.78 -1.32
CA ASP A 112 -19.81 13.15 -2.37
C ASP A 112 -18.38 12.78 -1.91
N PHE A 113 -17.79 13.60 -1.03
CA PHE A 113 -16.49 13.34 -0.43
C PHE A 113 -16.47 12.08 0.47
N VAL A 114 -17.51 11.86 1.26
CA VAL A 114 -17.63 10.68 2.14
C VAL A 114 -17.80 9.42 1.29
N GLU A 115 -18.63 9.48 0.24
CA GLU A 115 -18.78 8.37 -0.70
C GLU A 115 -17.45 8.02 -1.37
N SER A 116 -16.68 9.03 -1.78
CA SER A 116 -15.34 8.86 -2.36
C SER A 116 -14.38 8.13 -1.41
N VAL A 117 -14.36 8.51 -0.14
CA VAL A 117 -13.54 7.85 0.89
C VAL A 117 -14.00 6.41 1.12
N GLN A 118 -15.31 6.15 1.17
CA GLN A 118 -15.89 4.81 1.31
C GLN A 118 -15.49 3.89 0.15
N LYS A 119 -15.58 4.40 -1.08
CA LYS A 119 -15.15 3.70 -2.30
C LYS A 119 -13.68 3.34 -2.27
N LEU A 120 -12.80 4.30 -1.97
CA LEU A 120 -11.36 4.05 -1.84
C LEU A 120 -11.03 3.05 -0.71
N ALA A 121 -11.74 3.11 0.42
CA ALA A 121 -11.56 2.17 1.52
C ALA A 121 -12.02 0.74 1.15
N ARG A 122 -13.08 0.62 0.36
CA ARG A 122 -13.53 -0.66 -0.20
C ARG A 122 -12.44 -1.26 -1.10
N LEU A 123 -11.83 -0.46 -1.97
CA LEU A 123 -10.72 -0.89 -2.80
C LEU A 123 -9.50 -1.34 -1.97
N SER A 124 -9.13 -0.58 -0.93
CA SER A 124 -8.03 -0.97 -0.02
C SER A 124 -8.29 -2.33 0.62
N THR A 125 -9.52 -2.56 1.10
CA THR A 125 -9.90 -3.83 1.73
C THR A 125 -9.77 -5.01 0.76
N LEU A 126 -10.12 -4.83 -0.52
CA LEU A 126 -9.98 -5.87 -1.54
C LEU A 126 -8.50 -6.17 -1.85
N LEU A 127 -7.64 -5.15 -1.91
CA LEU A 127 -6.19 -5.32 -2.10
C LEU A 127 -5.53 -6.02 -0.90
N GLU A 128 -5.84 -5.58 0.32
CA GLU A 128 -5.30 -6.16 1.56
C GLU A 128 -5.76 -7.61 1.79
N SER A 129 -6.98 -7.95 1.38
CA SER A 129 -7.49 -9.33 1.44
C SER A 129 -7.09 -10.21 0.24
N ALA A 130 -6.21 -9.71 -0.64
CA ALA A 130 -5.75 -10.38 -1.85
C ALA A 130 -6.87 -10.82 -2.82
N GLN A 131 -8.01 -10.14 -2.80
CA GLN A 131 -9.16 -10.39 -3.69
C GLN A 131 -9.02 -9.58 -4.99
N TYR A 132 -7.91 -9.79 -5.72
CA TYR A 132 -7.52 -8.95 -6.86
C TYR A 132 -8.54 -8.94 -8.01
N ALA A 133 -9.13 -10.09 -8.35
CA ALA A 133 -10.16 -10.16 -9.39
C ALA A 133 -11.40 -9.31 -9.05
N GLN A 134 -11.81 -9.31 -7.77
CA GLN A 134 -12.92 -8.47 -7.31
C GLN A 134 -12.53 -6.99 -7.25
N PHE A 135 -11.27 -6.69 -6.92
CA PHE A 135 -10.74 -5.33 -6.97
C PHE A 135 -10.91 -4.72 -8.37
N TRP A 136 -10.44 -5.40 -9.41
CA TRP A 136 -10.56 -4.92 -10.79
C TRP A 136 -12.01 -4.84 -11.25
N SER A 137 -12.83 -5.84 -10.91
CA SER A 137 -14.27 -5.78 -11.20
C SER A 137 -14.96 -4.61 -10.51
N THR A 138 -14.55 -4.25 -9.29
CA THR A 138 -15.13 -3.13 -8.54
C THR A 138 -14.65 -1.80 -9.13
N LEU A 139 -13.37 -1.67 -9.43
CA LEU A 139 -12.78 -0.49 -10.06
C LEU A 139 -13.46 -0.19 -11.41
N ASN A 140 -13.72 -1.22 -12.21
CA ASN A 140 -14.36 -1.10 -13.53
C ASN A 140 -15.90 -1.03 -13.48
N SER A 141 -16.53 -1.07 -12.30
CA SER A 141 -18.00 -1.17 -12.19
C SER A 141 -18.74 0.17 -12.23
N ASP A 142 -18.08 1.25 -11.85
CA ASP A 142 -18.69 2.56 -11.63
C ASP A 142 -17.72 3.67 -12.04
N ASP A 143 -18.20 4.63 -12.83
CA ASP A 143 -17.42 5.75 -13.37
C ASP A 143 -16.77 6.59 -12.25
N LEU A 144 -17.41 6.65 -11.08
CA LEU A 144 -16.85 7.34 -9.91
C LEU A 144 -15.52 6.74 -9.44
N TYR A 145 -15.30 5.43 -9.59
CA TYR A 145 -13.99 4.85 -9.29
C TYR A 145 -12.93 5.29 -10.27
N ALA A 146 -13.28 5.41 -11.55
CA ALA A 146 -12.37 5.86 -12.59
C ALA A 146 -11.96 7.32 -12.35
N ASP A 147 -12.91 8.18 -11.99
CA ASP A 147 -12.64 9.59 -11.64
C ASP A 147 -11.69 9.70 -10.43
N LEU A 148 -11.87 8.87 -9.40
CA LEU A 148 -11.04 8.89 -8.19
C LEU A 148 -9.58 8.50 -8.40
N VAL A 149 -9.27 7.80 -9.50
CA VAL A 149 -7.90 7.36 -9.82
C VAL A 149 -7.31 8.06 -11.04
N ALA A 150 -8.10 8.91 -11.73
CA ALA A 150 -7.73 9.54 -12.99
C ALA A 150 -6.48 10.42 -12.87
N ASP A 151 -6.35 11.14 -11.76
CA ASP A 151 -5.21 12.04 -11.51
C ASP A 151 -3.91 11.28 -11.21
N VAL A 152 -3.99 10.00 -10.84
CA VAL A 152 -2.83 9.20 -10.47
C VAL A 152 -2.22 8.56 -11.72
N ALA A 153 -1.14 9.16 -12.22
CA ALA A 153 -0.45 8.66 -13.41
C ALA A 153 0.01 7.21 -13.23
N GLY A 154 -0.45 6.31 -14.10
CA GLY A 154 -0.08 4.90 -14.06
C GLY A 154 -0.64 4.14 -12.85
N PHE A 155 -1.76 4.58 -12.26
CA PHE A 155 -2.40 3.91 -11.12
C PHE A 155 -2.48 2.39 -11.29
N GLU A 156 -3.08 1.92 -12.38
CA GLU A 156 -3.26 0.48 -12.60
C GLU A 156 -1.93 -0.26 -12.79
N GLU A 157 -0.95 0.37 -13.45
CA GLU A 157 0.38 -0.20 -13.67
C GLU A 157 1.10 -0.39 -12.33
N LEU A 158 1.07 0.62 -11.45
CA LEU A 158 1.66 0.54 -10.12
C LEU A 158 0.98 -0.53 -9.26
N VAL A 159 -0.35 -0.62 -9.31
CA VAL A 159 -1.10 -1.67 -8.60
C VAL A 159 -0.72 -3.05 -9.12
N ARG A 160 -0.66 -3.26 -10.45
CA ARG A 160 -0.24 -4.54 -11.06
C ARG A 160 1.18 -4.94 -10.63
N ILE A 161 2.12 -3.99 -10.62
CA ILE A 161 3.49 -4.23 -10.14
C ILE A 161 3.48 -4.69 -8.67
N ARG A 162 2.69 -4.04 -7.81
CA ARG A 162 2.56 -4.44 -6.41
C ARG A 162 1.91 -5.82 -6.23
N ILE A 163 0.85 -6.12 -6.97
CA ILE A 163 0.24 -7.47 -7.00
C ILE A 163 1.32 -8.51 -7.36
N ALA A 164 2.11 -8.25 -8.41
CA ALA A 164 3.17 -9.15 -8.85
C ALA A 164 4.25 -9.36 -7.78
N VAL A 165 4.65 -8.30 -7.06
CA VAL A 165 5.59 -8.41 -5.93
C VAL A 165 5.05 -9.32 -4.83
N GLU A 166 3.77 -9.21 -4.46
CA GLU A 166 3.15 -10.08 -3.44
C GLU A 166 3.02 -11.53 -3.91
N VAL A 167 2.60 -11.74 -5.16
CA VAL A 167 2.59 -13.08 -5.77
C VAL A 167 3.99 -13.69 -5.78
N GLY A 168 5.01 -12.88 -6.06
CA GLY A 168 6.41 -13.30 -6.05
C GLY A 168 6.93 -13.78 -4.69
N LYS A 169 6.34 -13.29 -3.60
CA LYS A 169 6.65 -13.73 -2.23
C LYS A 169 5.91 -15.01 -1.85
N ALA A 170 4.68 -15.18 -2.33
CA ALA A 170 3.80 -16.26 -1.89
C ALA A 170 3.89 -17.54 -2.76
N PHE A 171 4.29 -17.41 -4.03
CA PHE A 171 4.25 -18.52 -4.99
C PHE A 171 5.61 -18.82 -5.61
N ARG A 172 5.75 -20.07 -6.08
CA ARG A 172 6.87 -20.54 -6.93
C ARG A 172 6.41 -20.88 -8.34
N GLU A 173 5.19 -21.38 -8.45
CA GLU A 173 4.55 -21.73 -9.71
C GLU A 173 3.09 -21.25 -9.63
N VAL A 174 2.62 -20.55 -10.67
CA VAL A 174 1.26 -20.04 -10.76
C VAL A 174 0.70 -20.35 -12.14
N ASN A 175 -0.56 -20.78 -12.23
CA ASN A 175 -1.22 -20.95 -13.52
C ASN A 175 -1.42 -19.58 -14.18
N ALA A 176 -1.09 -19.47 -15.47
CA ALA A 176 -1.27 -18.25 -16.25
C ALA A 176 -2.70 -17.69 -16.17
N GLU A 177 -3.73 -18.54 -16.20
CA GLU A 177 -5.14 -18.11 -16.16
C GLU A 177 -5.49 -17.37 -14.86
N VAL A 178 -4.92 -17.81 -13.74
CA VAL A 178 -5.14 -17.18 -12.42
C VAL A 178 -4.41 -15.83 -12.37
N LEU A 179 -3.20 -15.78 -12.91
CA LEU A 179 -2.40 -14.56 -12.96
C LEU A 179 -3.02 -13.50 -13.88
N GLU A 180 -3.62 -13.91 -15.01
CA GLU A 180 -4.39 -13.05 -15.92
C GLU A 180 -5.55 -12.38 -15.19
N GLN A 181 -6.30 -13.14 -14.37
CA GLN A 181 -7.39 -12.61 -13.56
C GLN A 181 -6.92 -11.64 -12.47
N TRP A 182 -5.80 -11.94 -11.82
CA TRP A 182 -5.25 -11.07 -10.76
C TRP A 182 -4.66 -9.77 -11.30
N LEU A 183 -4.13 -9.77 -12.52
CA LEU A 183 -3.54 -8.57 -13.14
C LEU A 183 -4.54 -7.84 -14.07
N ASP A 184 -5.74 -8.38 -14.27
CA ASP A 184 -6.74 -7.92 -15.24
C ASP A 184 -6.15 -7.74 -16.66
N LEU A 185 -5.33 -8.71 -17.08
CA LEU A 185 -4.72 -8.74 -18.40
C LEU A 185 -5.51 -9.71 -19.28
N ARG A 186 -6.33 -9.16 -20.18
CA ARG A 186 -7.18 -9.96 -21.09
C ARG A 186 -6.42 -10.64 -22.24
N SER A 187 -5.18 -10.22 -22.51
CA SER A 187 -4.35 -10.78 -23.58
C SER A 187 -3.19 -11.56 -23.00
N ARG A 188 -3.05 -12.81 -23.46
CA ARG A 188 -1.93 -13.69 -23.08
C ARG A 188 -0.57 -13.13 -23.48
N GLU A 189 -0.51 -12.41 -24.60
CA GLU A 189 0.72 -11.72 -25.03
C GLU A 189 1.10 -10.58 -24.09
N ALA A 190 0.10 -9.86 -23.57
CA ALA A 190 0.33 -8.79 -22.59
C ALA A 190 0.81 -9.37 -21.24
N LEU A 191 0.26 -10.51 -20.83
CA LEU A 191 0.74 -11.25 -19.66
C LEU A 191 2.20 -11.66 -19.86
N GLU A 192 2.54 -12.32 -20.97
CA GLU A 192 3.91 -12.78 -21.22
C GLU A 192 4.92 -11.64 -21.23
N LYS A 193 4.57 -10.50 -21.84
CA LYS A 193 5.41 -9.28 -21.81
C LYS A 193 5.58 -8.76 -20.39
N PHE A 194 4.50 -8.62 -19.63
CA PHE A 194 4.57 -8.13 -18.25
C PHE A 194 5.41 -9.06 -17.34
N VAL A 195 5.20 -10.37 -17.46
CA VAL A 195 5.92 -11.40 -16.70
C VAL A 195 7.42 -11.39 -17.04
N THR A 196 7.76 -11.23 -18.32
CA THR A 196 9.17 -11.27 -18.77
C THR A 196 9.89 -9.94 -18.54
N GLU A 197 9.29 -8.82 -18.94
CA GLU A 197 9.95 -7.50 -18.94
C GLU A 197 9.89 -6.83 -17.57
N VAL A 198 8.77 -6.96 -16.84
CA VAL A 198 8.57 -6.27 -15.56
C VAL A 198 8.94 -7.18 -14.39
N CYS A 199 8.46 -8.42 -14.41
CA CYS A 199 8.65 -9.35 -13.27
C CYS A 199 9.96 -10.16 -13.36
N SER A 200 10.57 -10.27 -14.55
CA SER A 200 11.72 -11.15 -14.82
C SER A 200 11.45 -12.62 -14.40
N TRP A 201 10.23 -13.10 -14.65
CA TRP A 201 9.80 -14.47 -14.37
C TRP A 201 9.82 -15.33 -15.65
N GLU A 202 9.84 -16.65 -15.50
CA GLU A 202 9.88 -17.59 -16.62
C GLU A 202 8.48 -18.14 -16.94
N VAL A 203 8.13 -18.23 -18.22
CA VAL A 203 6.86 -18.83 -18.67
C VAL A 203 7.12 -20.22 -19.26
N ASP A 204 6.63 -21.26 -18.58
CA ASP A 204 6.71 -22.63 -19.06
C ASP A 204 5.44 -22.98 -19.86
N LYS A 205 5.61 -23.08 -21.19
CA LYS A 205 4.53 -23.40 -22.14
C LYS A 205 4.32 -24.90 -22.36
N ALA A 206 5.16 -25.76 -21.78
CA ALA A 206 5.29 -27.17 -22.17
C ALA A 206 4.88 -28.18 -21.08
N GLY A 207 4.32 -27.73 -19.96
CA GLY A 207 3.91 -28.60 -18.87
C GLY A 207 2.63 -29.41 -19.14
N PRO A 208 2.47 -30.61 -18.56
CA PRO A 208 1.24 -31.42 -18.66
C PRO A 208 0.00 -30.78 -17.99
N LYS A 209 0.17 -29.64 -17.31
CA LYS A 209 -0.87 -28.89 -16.56
C LYS A 209 -1.26 -27.55 -17.21
N GLY A 210 -0.88 -27.33 -18.48
CA GLY A 210 -1.09 -26.06 -19.18
C GLY A 210 0.09 -25.09 -19.02
N THR A 211 -0.11 -23.82 -19.38
CA THR A 211 0.93 -22.78 -19.27
C THR A 211 1.07 -22.32 -17.82
N VAL A 212 2.27 -22.47 -17.27
CA VAL A 212 2.59 -22.15 -15.88
C VAL A 212 3.69 -21.11 -15.83
N VAL A 213 3.54 -20.12 -14.96
CA VAL A 213 4.55 -19.09 -14.71
C VAL A 213 5.38 -19.52 -13.51
N LYS A 214 6.71 -19.59 -13.70
CA LYS A 214 7.69 -19.92 -12.66
C LYS A 214 8.27 -18.64 -12.07
N VAL A 215 8.08 -18.49 -10.77
CA VAL A 215 8.58 -17.38 -9.97
C VAL A 215 9.96 -17.76 -9.42
N PRO A 216 10.99 -16.91 -9.59
CA PRO A 216 12.31 -17.13 -9.03
C PRO A 216 12.28 -17.31 -7.50
N THR A 217 13.14 -18.18 -6.98
CA THR A 217 13.22 -18.38 -5.54
C THR A 217 13.83 -17.15 -4.85
N ASN A 218 13.20 -16.73 -3.75
CA ASN A 218 13.60 -15.62 -2.91
C ASN A 218 13.49 -16.03 -1.42
N LYS A 219 13.99 -15.17 -0.52
CA LYS A 219 14.00 -15.45 0.93
C LYS A 219 12.62 -15.66 1.56
N GLU A 220 11.57 -15.19 0.89
CA GLU A 220 10.18 -15.24 1.37
C GLU A 220 9.44 -16.47 0.83
N ASN A 221 9.74 -16.92 -0.40
CA ASN A 221 9.10 -18.06 -1.05
C ASN A 221 9.88 -19.39 -0.88
N GLU A 222 11.08 -19.34 -0.28
CA GLU A 222 11.85 -20.53 0.07
C GLU A 222 11.21 -21.29 1.25
N ALA A 223 11.25 -22.62 1.18
CA ALA A 223 10.62 -23.49 2.16
C ALA A 223 11.57 -23.56 3.34
N ARG A 224 11.24 -22.84 4.41
CA ARG A 224 12.04 -22.86 5.62
C ARG A 224 11.81 -24.18 6.34
N SER A 225 12.89 -24.89 6.63
CA SER A 225 12.83 -26.06 7.48
C SER A 225 12.45 -25.64 8.89
N GLU A 226 11.55 -26.41 9.50
CA GLU A 226 11.15 -26.19 10.89
C GLU A 226 12.32 -26.56 11.82
N VAL A 227 12.67 -25.67 12.75
CA VAL A 227 13.71 -25.92 13.74
C VAL A 227 13.15 -26.89 14.78
N LYS A 228 13.39 -28.20 14.58
CA LYS A 228 12.86 -29.28 15.45
C LYS A 228 13.48 -29.34 16.84
N SER A 229 14.56 -28.61 17.09
CA SER A 229 15.21 -28.54 18.39
C SER A 229 15.91 -27.20 18.56
N GLU A 230 15.58 -26.48 19.62
CA GLU A 230 16.31 -25.27 20.00
C GLU A 230 17.61 -25.64 20.72
N ARG A 231 18.72 -25.07 20.26
CA ARG A 231 20.01 -25.23 20.94
C ARG A 231 20.07 -24.24 22.09
N VAL A 232 19.68 -24.68 23.29
CA VAL A 232 19.82 -23.86 24.50
C VAL A 232 21.28 -23.91 24.96
N GLY A 233 22.01 -22.83 24.73
CA GLY A 233 23.38 -22.66 25.21
C GLY A 233 23.41 -22.37 26.71
N VAL A 234 24.49 -22.76 27.39
CA VAL A 234 24.70 -22.49 28.83
C VAL A 234 24.60 -20.99 29.15
N GLU A 235 24.98 -20.12 28.20
CA GLU A 235 24.88 -18.66 28.32
C GLU A 235 23.44 -18.16 28.54
N MET A 236 22.43 -18.85 27.97
CA MET A 236 21.02 -18.50 28.16
C MET A 236 20.55 -18.74 29.61
N PHE A 237 21.26 -19.59 30.36
CA PHE A 237 21.01 -19.82 31.79
C PHE A 237 21.78 -18.85 32.70
N GLY A 238 22.55 -17.90 32.14
CA GLY A 238 23.39 -16.99 32.91
C GLY A 238 22.64 -16.20 34.00
N ARG A 239 21.37 -15.81 33.75
CA ARG A 239 20.53 -15.14 34.77
C ARG A 239 20.17 -16.07 35.94
N VAL A 240 19.90 -17.34 35.67
CA VAL A 240 19.56 -18.34 36.70
C VAL A 240 20.81 -18.70 37.51
N ILE A 241 21.93 -18.93 36.82
CA ILE A 241 23.23 -19.22 37.45
C ILE A 241 23.64 -18.05 38.35
N ARG A 242 23.58 -16.81 37.85
CA ARG A 242 23.94 -15.60 38.60
C ARG A 242 23.09 -15.45 39.86
N ARG A 243 21.78 -15.66 39.77
CA ARG A 243 20.87 -15.59 40.92
C ARG A 243 21.15 -16.66 41.97
N GLY A 244 21.57 -17.86 41.53
CA GLY A 244 21.98 -18.94 42.44
C GLY A 244 23.25 -18.62 43.24
N PHE A 245 24.17 -17.83 42.69
CA PHE A 245 25.37 -17.34 43.40
C PHE A 245 25.09 -16.12 44.27
N GLU A 246 24.12 -15.27 43.90
CA GLU A 246 23.75 -14.06 44.67
C GLU A 246 22.95 -14.35 45.95
N GLN A 247 22.28 -15.51 46.05
CA GLN A 247 21.55 -15.94 47.26
C GLN A 247 22.39 -16.74 48.27
N ALA A 248 23.65 -17.03 47.97
CA ALA A 248 24.53 -17.83 48.82
C ALA A 248 25.31 -17.00 49.88
N ALA A 249 24.86 -15.79 50.20
CA ALA A 249 25.42 -14.92 51.24
C ALA A 249 24.35 -14.54 52.28
#